data_AF-A0A1F9ZL26-F1
#
_entry.id   AF-A0A1F9ZL26-F1
#
_cell.length_a   1.000
_cell.length_b   1.000
_cell.length_c   1.000
_cell.angle_alpha   90.00
_cell.angle_beta   90.00
_cell.angle_gamma   90.00
#
_symmetry.space_group_name_H-M   'P 1'
#
loop_
_entity.id
_entity.type
_entity.pdbx_description
1 polymer ?
#
loop_
_entity_poly.entity_id
_entity_poly.type
_entity_poly.pdbx_seq_one_letter_code
_entity_poly.pdbx_strand_id
1 'polypeptide(L)'
;MYGAAAFPASDRVVGLGLNFAGHTDTVYGLQAGFYNSAGNLRGLQVGLVNVCKGALKGAQLGFANIGGKNAVLPVTIGLNIGF
;
A
#
# COMPACT_ATOMS: atom_id res chain seq x y z
N MET A 1 -4.94 8.08 11.93
CA MET A 1 -4.29 9.28 12.51
C MET A 1 -3.32 9.80 11.47
N TYR A 2 -3.51 11.06 11.06
CA TYR A 2 -2.92 11.66 9.87
C TYR A 2 -1.46 12.05 10.09
N GLY A 3 -0.56 11.51 9.26
CA GLY A 3 0.85 11.88 9.20
C GLY A 3 1.32 11.80 7.75
N ALA A 4 1.81 12.93 7.24
CA ALA A 4 2.27 13.22 5.88
C ALA A 4 1.24 13.13 4.74
N ALA A 5 0.86 14.32 4.27
CA ALA A 5 0.13 14.58 3.02
C ALA A 5 -1.13 13.73 2.80
N ALA A 6 -1.99 13.65 3.81
CA ALA A 6 -3.33 13.11 3.65
C ALA A 6 -4.29 14.26 3.31
N PHE A 7 -4.64 14.37 2.02
CA PHE A 7 -5.92 14.96 1.61
C PHE A 7 -7.08 14.09 2.16
N PRO A 8 -8.31 14.62 2.24
CA PRO A 8 -9.25 14.39 3.34
C PRO A 8 -10.29 13.29 3.15
N ALA A 9 -10.35 12.36 4.10
CA ALA A 9 -11.47 11.48 4.44
C ALA A 9 -12.34 11.01 3.26
N SER A 10 -11.74 10.51 2.17
CA SER A 10 -12.39 9.75 1.07
C SER A 10 -11.33 9.02 0.21
N ASP A 11 -10.15 8.74 0.76
CA ASP A 11 -8.90 9.27 0.18
C ASP A 11 -8.24 8.48 -0.94
N ARG A 12 -8.50 8.89 -2.19
CA ARG A 12 -7.52 8.73 -3.28
C ARG A 12 -6.21 9.43 -2.90
N VAL A 13 -5.20 8.67 -2.49
CA VAL A 13 -3.84 9.18 -2.32
C VAL A 13 -3.13 9.11 -3.67
N VAL A 14 -2.90 10.28 -4.28
CA VAL A 14 -1.97 10.49 -5.41
C VAL A 14 -0.80 11.32 -4.88
N GLY A 15 0.20 10.68 -4.28
CA GLY A 15 1.35 11.37 -3.69
C GLY A 15 2.29 10.46 -2.90
N LEU A 16 3.41 11.02 -2.42
CA LEU A 16 4.33 10.43 -1.45
C LEU A 16 3.73 10.56 -0.04
N GLY A 17 3.01 9.54 0.42
CA GLY A 17 2.46 9.52 1.79
C GLY A 17 3.43 8.86 2.76
N LEU A 18 3.90 9.56 3.80
CA LEU A 18 4.65 8.99 4.94
C LEU A 18 3.69 8.64 6.09
N ASN A 19 2.91 7.57 5.95
CA ASN A 19 1.87 7.25 6.93
C ASN A 19 2.40 6.38 8.08
N PHE A 20 2.00 6.73 9.31
CA PHE A 20 2.24 5.91 10.51
C PHE A 20 1.18 4.80 10.65
N ALA A 21 -0.06 5.04 10.18
CA ALA A 21 -1.12 4.04 9.97
C ALA A 21 -2.28 4.67 9.16
N GLY A 22 -2.56 4.15 7.96
CA GLY A 22 -3.64 4.64 7.09
C GLY A 22 -4.36 3.49 6.35
N HIS A 23 -5.66 3.67 6.08
CA HIS A 23 -6.49 2.77 5.27
C HIS A 23 -7.10 3.56 4.12
N THR A 24 -6.92 3.09 2.88
CA THR A 24 -7.39 3.76 1.67
C THR A 24 -8.08 2.76 0.75
N ASP A 25 -9.27 3.06 0.22
CA ASP A 25 -9.98 2.15 -0.70
C ASP A 25 -9.25 1.95 -2.03
N THR A 26 -8.61 2.98 -2.58
CA THR A 26 -7.76 2.83 -3.76
C THR A 26 -6.59 3.81 -3.74
N VAL A 27 -5.38 3.28 -3.80
CA VAL A 27 -4.12 4.03 -3.80
C VAL A 27 -3.58 4.10 -5.22
N TYR A 28 -3.16 5.28 -5.65
CA TYR A 28 -2.48 5.50 -6.92
C TYR A 28 -1.17 6.24 -6.68
N GLY A 29 -0.02 5.56 -6.73
CA GLY A 29 1.28 6.19 -6.46
C GLY A 29 2.10 5.48 -5.40
N LEU A 30 2.87 6.24 -4.60
CA LEU A 30 3.85 5.70 -3.65
C LEU A 30 3.38 5.89 -2.19
N GLN A 31 3.17 4.80 -1.46
CA GLN A 31 3.00 4.81 -0.01
C GLN A 31 4.31 4.38 0.66
N ALA A 32 4.82 5.17 1.59
CA ALA A 32 5.96 4.80 2.42
C ALA A 32 5.58 4.91 3.90
N GLY A 33 5.98 3.96 4.75
CA GLY A 33 5.58 4.01 6.16
C GLY A 33 5.89 2.74 6.93
N PHE A 34 5.68 2.73 8.24
CA PHE A 34 5.85 1.51 9.03
C PHE A 34 4.75 0.48 8.71
N TYR A 35 3.51 0.95 8.53
CA TYR A 35 2.36 0.15 8.16
C TYR A 35 1.57 0.83 7.05
N ASN A 36 1.44 0.15 5.91
CA ASN A 36 0.68 0.59 4.74
C ASN A 36 -0.52 -0.34 4.52
N SER A 37 -1.71 0.22 4.27
CA SER A 37 -2.91 -0.57 3.98
C SER A 37 -3.78 0.05 2.90
N ALA A 38 -4.09 -0.75 1.88
CA ALA A 38 -4.92 -0.37 0.74
C ALA A 38 -6.01 -1.42 0.46
N GLY A 39 -7.17 -0.94 0.00
CA GLY A 39 -8.18 -1.73 -0.69
C GLY A 39 -7.61 -2.17 -2.03
N ASN A 40 -7.47 -1.27 -2.98
CA ASN A 40 -6.78 -1.52 -4.26
C ASN A 40 -5.49 -0.72 -4.34
N LEU A 41 -4.41 -1.30 -4.85
CA LEU A 41 -3.14 -0.60 -5.07
C LEU A 41 -2.83 -0.51 -6.56
N ARG A 42 -2.54 0.70 -7.02
CA ARG A 42 -1.93 0.99 -8.33
C ARG A 42 -0.65 1.81 -8.13
N GLY A 43 0.47 1.16 -7.85
CA GLY A 43 1.74 1.83 -7.55
C GLY A 43 2.66 1.06 -6.63
N LEU A 44 3.41 1.75 -5.78
CA LEU A 44 4.44 1.18 -4.91
C LEU A 44 4.10 1.37 -3.43
N GLN A 45 4.17 0.31 -2.62
CA GLN A 45 4.19 0.42 -1.16
C GLN A 45 5.59 0.06 -0.63
N VAL A 46 6.14 0.86 0.27
CA VAL A 46 7.42 0.61 0.93
C VAL A 46 7.24 0.72 2.44
N GLY A 47 7.57 -0.32 3.20
CA GLY A 47 7.34 -0.29 4.64
C GLY A 47 7.72 -1.54 5.39
N LEU A 48 7.52 -1.59 6.71
CA LEU A 48 7.71 -2.85 7.45
C LEU A 48 6.59 -3.83 7.13
N VAL A 49 5.34 -3.34 7.15
CA VAL A 49 4.15 -4.13 6.84
C VAL A 49 3.33 -3.44 5.75
N ASN A 50 3.08 -4.15 4.67
CA ASN A 50 2.30 -3.68 3.53
C ASN A 50 1.10 -4.59 3.32
N VAL A 51 -0.10 -4.03 3.17
CA VAL A 51 -1.34 -4.80 3.01
C VAL A 51 -2.15 -4.25 1.84
N CYS A 52 -2.52 -5.11 0.91
CA CYS A 52 -3.46 -4.84 -0.17
C CYS A 52 -4.57 -5.90 -0.13
N LYS A 53 -5.81 -5.53 0.20
CA LYS A 53 -6.92 -6.49 0.33
C LYS A 53 -7.60 -6.84 -0.99
N GLY A 54 -7.58 -5.91 -1.94
CA GLY A 54 -8.17 -5.96 -3.26
C GLY A 54 -7.11 -6.16 -4.34
N ALA A 55 -7.24 -5.48 -5.47
CA ALA A 55 -6.33 -5.66 -6.61
C ALA A 55 -4.99 -4.97 -6.38
N LEU A 56 -3.89 -5.74 -6.44
CA LEU A 56 -2.52 -5.26 -6.43
C LEU A 56 -2.03 -5.09 -7.88
N LYS A 57 -1.77 -3.86 -8.30
CA LYS A 57 -1.17 -3.52 -9.59
C LYS A 57 0.05 -2.62 -9.39
N GLY A 58 1.20 -3.23 -9.22
CA GLY A 58 2.47 -2.57 -8.90
C GLY A 58 3.30 -3.43 -7.96
N ALA A 59 3.98 -2.82 -6.99
CA ALA A 59 4.92 -3.51 -6.11
C ALA A 59 4.73 -3.14 -4.63
N GLN A 60 5.12 -4.05 -3.74
CA GLN A 60 5.21 -3.87 -2.30
C GLN A 60 6.61 -4.31 -1.85
N LEU A 61 7.31 -3.46 -1.12
CA LEU A 61 8.64 -3.74 -0.57
C LEU A 61 8.60 -3.59 0.95
N GLY A 62 8.90 -4.66 1.67
CA GLY A 62 8.84 -4.67 3.12
C GLY A 62 9.12 -6.00 3.79
N PHE A 63 9.12 -6.01 5.13
CA PHE A 63 9.33 -7.25 5.89
C PHE A 63 8.13 -8.20 5.79
N ALA A 64 6.91 -7.68 5.75
CA ALA A 64 5.71 -8.47 5.51
C ALA A 64 4.83 -7.77 4.48
N ASN A 65 4.59 -8.45 3.36
CA ASN A 65 3.75 -7.95 2.28
C ASN A 65 2.57 -8.90 2.10
N ILE A 66 1.36 -8.38 2.22
CA ILE A 66 0.13 -9.13 2.00
C ILE A 66 -0.50 -8.57 0.73
N GLY A 67 -0.53 -9.40 -0.31
CA GLY A 67 -1.09 -9.09 -1.61
C GLY A 67 -2.45 -9.73 -1.78
N GLY A 68 -3.41 -8.97 -2.30
CA GLY A 68 -4.76 -9.45 -2.56
C GLY A 68 -4.86 -10.05 -3.97
N LYS A 69 -5.90 -9.67 -4.69
CA LYS A 69 -6.11 -10.08 -6.09
C LYS A 69 -4.93 -9.61 -6.95
N ASN A 70 -4.49 -10.48 -7.86
CA ASN A 70 -3.39 -10.25 -8.81
C ASN A 70 -1.98 -10.14 -8.22
N ALA A 71 -1.81 -10.28 -6.91
CA ALA A 71 -0.48 -10.45 -6.35
C ALA A 71 0.09 -11.79 -6.79
N VAL A 72 1.40 -11.81 -7.11
CA VAL A 72 2.12 -13.04 -7.46
C VAL A 72 2.07 -14.03 -6.30
N LEU A 73 2.19 -13.52 -5.07
CA LEU A 73 2.04 -14.30 -3.84
C LEU A 73 1.09 -13.58 -2.88
N PRO A 74 0.25 -14.34 -2.14
CA PRO A 74 -0.66 -13.75 -1.16
C PRO A 74 0.09 -13.15 0.04
N VAL A 75 1.22 -13.74 0.45
CA VAL A 75 2.08 -13.24 1.51
C VAL A 75 3.55 -13.42 1.12
N THR A 76 4.36 -12.37 1.24
CA THR A 76 5.80 -12.39 0.89
C THR A 76 6.62 -11.54 1.85
N ILE A 77 7.85 -11.95 2.10
CA ILE A 77 8.88 -11.15 2.80
C ILE A 77 9.82 -10.56 1.75
N GLY A 78 10.17 -9.29 1.89
CA GLY A 78 10.98 -8.57 0.91
C GLY A 78 10.11 -7.93 -0.17
N LEU A 79 10.04 -8.52 -1.35
CA LEU A 79 9.36 -7.94 -2.51
C LEU A 79 8.12 -8.75 -2.90
N ASN A 80 6.99 -8.07 -3.09
CA ASN A 80 5.81 -8.60 -3.74
C ASN A 80 5.42 -7.72 -4.92
N ILE A 81 4.81 -8.30 -5.95
CA ILE A 81 4.41 -7.63 -7.17
C ILE A 81 3.06 -8.17 -7.61
N GLY A 82 2.26 -7.34 -8.27
CA GLY A 82 0.99 -7.73 -8.87
C GLY A 82 0.66 -6.90 -10.10
N PHE A 83 -0.13 -7.45 -11.02
CA PHE A 83 -0.38 -6.86 -12.34
C PHE A 83 -1.86 -6.70 -12.71
#